data_AF-A0A960M436-F1
#
_entry.id   AF-A0A960M436-F1
#
_cell.length_a   1.000
_cell.length_b   1.000
_cell.length_c   1.000
_cell.angle_alpha   90.00
_cell.angle_beta   90.00
_cell.angle_gamma   90.00
#
_symmetry.space_group_name_H-M   'P 1'
#
loop_
_entity.id
_entity.type
_entity.pdbx_description
1 polymer ?
#
loop_
_entity_poly.entity_id
_entity_poly.type
_entity_poly.pdbx_seq_one_letter_code
_entity_poly.pdbx_strand_id
1 'polypeptide(L)'
;MVLSISSIGKMSTKKLRDLKKCRKSNLELALQDPTDLFHRMEKMTGKRQDPCVWDVFAAIIHEARTGKITVLWEWTAKRKDLQKSGKFKHVVE
;
A
#
# COMPACT_ATOMS: atom_id res chain seq x y z
N MET A 1 7.60 11.05 14.91
CA MET A 1 8.54 10.50 13.90
C MET A 1 7.81 10.50 12.56
N VAL A 2 8.08 11.49 11.72
CA VAL A 2 7.43 11.67 10.42
C VAL A 2 8.02 10.65 9.44
N LEU A 3 7.18 9.88 8.76
CA LEU A 3 7.56 8.91 7.73
C LEU A 3 8.53 9.57 6.74
N SER A 4 9.73 9.01 6.59
CA SER A 4 10.62 9.33 5.48
C SER A 4 9.95 8.87 4.19
N ILE A 5 9.45 9.82 3.41
CA ILE A 5 8.76 9.64 2.11
C ILE A 5 9.73 9.14 1.00
N SER A 6 10.87 8.55 1.37
CA SER A 6 11.96 8.20 0.44
C SER A 6 11.62 7.02 -0.47
N SER A 7 10.69 6.14 -0.08
CA SER A 7 10.35 4.92 -0.83
C SER A 7 9.37 5.17 -1.99
N ILE A 8 8.79 6.38 -2.09
CA ILE A 8 7.65 6.68 -2.97
C ILE A 8 8.11 7.31 -4.31
N GLY A 9 9.32 6.99 -4.76
CA GLY A 9 9.97 7.62 -5.91
C GLY A 9 9.25 7.54 -7.27
N LYS A 10 8.13 6.82 -7.39
CA LYS A 10 7.34 6.71 -8.64
C LYS A 10 5.82 6.73 -8.45
N MET A 11 5.27 7.16 -7.30
CA MET A 11 3.81 7.28 -7.18
C MET A 11 3.35 8.65 -7.66
N SER A 12 2.36 8.67 -8.55
CA SER A 12 1.76 9.90 -9.07
C SER A 12 1.29 10.79 -7.90
N THR A 13 1.77 12.04 -7.86
CA THR A 13 1.63 13.01 -6.74
C THR A 13 0.19 13.25 -6.27
N LYS A 14 -0.80 12.91 -7.10
CA LYS A 14 -2.23 12.96 -6.79
C LYS A 14 -2.65 11.89 -5.78
N LYS A 15 -2.10 10.68 -5.87
CA LYS A 15 -2.41 9.54 -4.98
C LYS A 15 -1.84 9.73 -3.58
N LEU A 16 -0.65 10.33 -3.50
CA LEU A 16 0.01 10.73 -2.25
C LEU A 16 -0.83 11.69 -1.40
N ARG A 17 -1.56 12.61 -2.05
CA ARG A 17 -2.45 13.55 -1.35
C ARG A 17 -3.65 12.84 -0.72
N ASP A 18 -4.19 11.82 -1.38
CA ASP A 18 -5.29 11.03 -0.84
C ASP A 18 -4.83 10.15 0.33
N LEU A 19 -3.63 9.55 0.21
CA LEU A 19 -3.01 8.80 1.31
C LEU A 19 -2.76 9.67 2.55
N LYS A 20 -2.31 10.92 2.37
CA LYS A 20 -2.14 11.88 3.47
C LYS A 20 -3.46 12.22 4.20
N LYS A 21 -4.62 12.02 3.56
CA LYS A 21 -5.94 12.27 4.17
C LYS A 21 -6.34 11.15 5.13
N CYS A 22 -5.91 9.92 4.87
CA CYS A 22 -6.01 8.78 5.78
C CYS A 22 -4.80 8.74 6.73
N ARG A 23 -4.62 9.79 7.54
CA ARG A 23 -3.53 9.88 8.54
C ARG A 23 -3.78 8.92 9.71
N LYS A 24 -3.62 7.61 9.48
CA LYS A 24 -3.49 6.62 10.55
C LYS A 24 -2.05 6.59 11.05
N SER A 25 -1.86 6.40 12.35
CA SER A 25 -0.53 6.32 12.97
C SER A 25 0.17 5.04 12.53
N ASN A 26 1.47 5.09 12.24
CA ASN A 26 2.26 3.95 11.71
C ASN A 26 2.05 2.64 12.49
N LEU A 27 1.88 2.74 13.80
CA LEU A 27 1.63 1.59 14.67
C LEU A 27 0.31 0.87 14.34
N GLU A 28 -0.72 1.62 13.97
CA GLU A 28 -2.04 1.07 13.61
C GLU A 28 -2.05 0.49 12.20
N LEU A 29 -1.16 0.94 11.32
CA LEU A 29 -0.92 0.30 10.03
C LEU A 29 -0.14 -1.01 10.18
N ALA A 30 0.85 -1.06 11.08
CA ALA A 30 1.68 -2.25 11.30
C ALA A 30 0.88 -3.51 11.67
N LEU A 31 -0.27 -3.33 12.32
CA LEU A 31 -1.17 -4.42 12.75
C LEU A 31 -2.19 -4.83 11.69
N GLN A 32 -2.31 -4.09 10.58
CA GLN A 32 -3.30 -4.38 9.55
C GLN A 32 -2.68 -5.09 8.35
N ASP A 33 -3.53 -5.81 7.61
CA ASP A 33 -3.13 -6.46 6.36
C ASP A 33 -3.18 -5.45 5.20
N PRO A 34 -2.15 -5.39 4.32
CA PRO A 34 -2.16 -4.48 3.17
C PRO A 34 -3.36 -4.71 2.24
N THR A 35 -3.84 -5.96 2.15
CA THR A 35 -4.98 -6.33 1.31
C THR A 35 -6.29 -5.78 1.87
N ASP A 36 -6.49 -5.90 3.19
CA ASP A 36 -7.66 -5.35 3.86
C ASP A 36 -7.71 -3.83 3.73
N LEU A 37 -6.59 -3.14 3.99
CA LEU A 37 -6.49 -1.69 3.86
C LEU A 37 -6.79 -1.21 2.44
N PHE A 38 -6.31 -1.95 1.44
CA PHE A 38 -6.57 -1.65 0.04
C PHE A 38 -8.07 -1.75 -0.28
N HIS A 39 -8.72 -2.88 0.05
CA HIS A 39 -10.17 -3.03 -0.18
C HIS A 39 -10.99 -2.04 0.64
N ARG A 40 -10.57 -1.73 1.87
CA ARG A 40 -11.23 -0.74 2.71
C ARG A 40 -11.15 0.65 2.10
N MET A 41 -10.00 1.02 1.51
CA MET A 41 -9.86 2.27 0.78
C MET A 41 -10.77 2.31 -0.45
N GLU A 42 -10.84 1.24 -1.24
CA GLU A 42 -11.76 1.16 -2.38
C GLU A 42 -13.22 1.36 -1.93
N LYS A 43 -13.60 0.70 -0.83
CA LYS A 43 -14.95 0.83 -0.24
C LYS A 43 -15.24 2.23 0.30
N MET A 44 -14.26 2.87 0.97
CA MET A 44 -14.43 4.22 1.54
C MET A 44 -14.48 5.30 0.46
N THR A 45 -13.68 5.15 -0.60
CA THR A 45 -13.64 6.11 -1.70
C THR A 45 -14.73 5.87 -2.74
N GLY A 46 -15.35 4.67 -2.73
CA GLY A 46 -16.32 4.23 -3.73
C GLY A 46 -15.69 4.09 -5.13
N LYS A 47 -14.36 4.04 -5.21
CA LYS A 47 -13.60 4.00 -6.46
C LYS A 47 -12.58 2.89 -6.41
N ARG A 48 -12.43 2.18 -7.53
CA ARG A 48 -11.32 1.23 -7.68
C ARG A 48 -9.99 1.95 -7.60
N GLN A 49 -9.08 1.41 -6.81
CA GLN A 49 -7.76 1.97 -6.59
C GLN A 49 -6.76 1.21 -7.43
N ASP A 50 -5.74 1.87 -7.99
CA ASP A 50 -4.69 1.17 -8.73
C ASP A 50 -3.96 0.16 -7.83
N PRO A 51 -3.56 -1.01 -8.35
CA PRO A 51 -2.87 -2.03 -7.56
C PRO A 51 -1.52 -1.56 -7.01
N CYS A 52 -0.92 -0.52 -7.60
CA CYS A 52 0.28 0.14 -7.07
C CYS A 52 0.08 0.75 -5.68
N VAL A 53 -1.18 0.99 -5.26
CA VAL A 53 -1.49 1.44 -3.90
C VAL A 53 -1.28 0.32 -2.88
N TRP A 54 -1.60 -0.93 -3.25
CA TRP A 54 -1.32 -2.08 -2.41
C TRP A 54 0.18 -2.23 -2.13
N ASP A 55 1.01 -2.02 -3.16
CA ASP A 55 2.47 -2.09 -3.03
C ASP A 55 3.00 -1.09 -1.99
N VAL A 56 2.42 0.13 -1.96
CA VAL A 56 2.77 1.16 -0.98
C VAL A 56 2.31 0.79 0.42
N PHE A 57 1.10 0.25 0.58
CA PHE A 57 0.65 -0.25 1.88
C PHE A 57 1.55 -1.35 2.40
N ALA A 58 1.90 -2.32 1.56
CA ALA A 58 2.77 -3.42 1.96
C ALA A 58 4.16 -2.93 2.40
N ALA A 59 4.74 -1.96 1.68
CA ALA A 59 6.01 -1.34 2.05
C ALA A 59 5.92 -0.56 3.38
N ILE A 60 4.88 0.26 3.57
CA ILE A 60 4.69 1.06 4.80
C ILE A 60 4.44 0.14 6.01
N ILE A 61 3.62 -0.90 5.86
CA ILE A 61 3.32 -1.86 6.93
C ILE A 61 4.58 -2.63 7.29
N HIS A 62 5.37 -3.04 6.31
CA HIS A 62 6.65 -3.70 6.55
C HIS A 62 7.63 -2.79 7.29
N GLU A 63 7.76 -1.54 6.87
CA GLU A 63 8.59 -0.54 7.56
C GLU A 63 8.09 -0.31 8.99
N ALA A 64 6.78 -0.19 9.20
CA ALA A 64 6.20 0.01 10.52
C ALA A 64 6.37 -1.22 11.44
N ARG A 65 6.38 -2.44 10.89
CA ARG A 65 6.60 -3.70 11.63
C ARG A 65 8.06 -3.98 11.95
N THR A 66 8.96 -3.67 11.01
CA THR A 66 10.37 -4.09 11.09
C THR A 66 11.33 -2.92 11.34
N GLY A 67 10.87 -1.68 11.19
CA GLY A 67 11.70 -0.48 11.14
C GLY A 67 12.58 -0.36 9.89
N LYS A 68 12.47 -1.29 8.93
CA LYS A 68 13.33 -1.33 7.74
C LYS A 68 12.60 -0.86 6.49
N ILE A 69 13.24 0.07 5.79
CA ILE A 69 12.79 0.54 4.48
C ILE A 69 13.11 -0.53 3.44
N THR A 70 12.10 -0.96 2.70
CA THR A 70 12.24 -1.93 1.59
C THR A 70 11.93 -1.27 0.25
N VAL A 71 12.48 -1.79 -0.83
CA VAL A 71 12.23 -1.24 -2.17
C VAL A 71 10.86 -1.67 -2.69
N LEU A 72 10.15 -0.74 -3.35
CA LEU A 72 8.77 -0.98 -3.82
C LEU A 72 8.67 -2.10 -4.87
N TRP A 73 9.75 -2.34 -5.63
CA TRP A 73 9.82 -3.36 -6.67
C TRP A 73 9.66 -4.78 -6.14
N GLU A 74 10.15 -5.05 -4.92
CA GLU A 74 9.97 -6.35 -4.25
C GLU A 74 8.48 -6.62 -3.97
N TRP A 75 7.76 -5.59 -3.53
CA TRP A 75 6.32 -5.67 -3.27
C TRP A 75 5.51 -5.83 -4.55
N THR A 76 5.95 -5.20 -5.65
CA THR A 76 5.34 -5.36 -6.97
C THR A 76 5.43 -6.81 -7.44
N ALA A 77 6.60 -7.46 -7.28
CA ALA A 77 6.77 -8.88 -7.61
C ALA A 77 5.87 -9.77 -6.74
N LYS A 78 5.84 -9.51 -5.43
CA LYS A 78 4.99 -10.23 -4.49
C LYS A 78 3.50 -10.09 -4.81
N ARG A 79 3.03 -8.90 -5.18
CA ARG A 79 1.65 -8.67 -5.61
C ARG A 79 1.30 -9.47 -6.85
N LYS A 80 2.19 -9.48 -7.86
CA LYS A 80 1.96 -10.27 -9.08
C LYS A 80 1.86 -11.77 -8.77
N ASP A 81 2.67 -12.27 -7.83
CA ASP A 81 2.57 -13.64 -7.36
C ASP A 81 1.22 -13.94 -6.66
N LEU A 82 0.76 -13.02 -5.81
CA LEU A 82 -0.56 -13.11 -5.18
C LEU A 82 -1.72 -13.06 -6.19
N GLN A 83 -1.57 -12.28 -7.28
CA GLN A 83 -2.54 -12.24 -8.38
C GLN A 83 -2.57 -13.58 -9.12
N LYS A 84 -1.40 -14.16 -9.44
CA LYS A 84 -1.30 -15.49 -10.07
C LYS A 84 -1.88 -16.60 -9.18
N SER A 85 -1.62 -16.53 -7.88
CA SER A 85 -2.14 -17.49 -6.90
C SER A 85 -3.62 -17.27 -6.56
N GLY A 86 -4.28 -16.25 -7.11
CA GLY A 86 -5.68 -15.92 -6.83
C GLY A 86 -5.97 -15.37 -5.44
N LYS A 87 -4.92 -15.09 -4.64
CA LYS A 87 -5.02 -14.52 -3.28
C LYS A 87 -5.26 -13.00 -3.30
N PHE A 88 -4.89 -12.33 -4.39
CA PHE A 88 -5.21 -10.93 -4.64
C PHE A 88 -5.98 -10.80 -5.95
N LYS A 89 -7.31 -10.71 -5.87
CA LYS A 89 -8.20 -10.55 -7.03
C LYS A 89 -8.52 -9.09 -7.23
N HIS A 90 -7.60 -8.37 -7.85
CA HIS A 90 -7.84 -7.01 -8.32
C HIS A 90 -7.62 -6.98 -9.83
N VAL A 91 -8.73 -6.96 -10.56
CA VAL A 91 -8.75 -6.83 -12.03
C VAL A 91 -8.53 -5.36 -12.33
N VAL A 92 -7.35 -5.04 -12.86
CA VAL A 92 -7.15 -3.76 -13.54
C VAL A 92 -7.83 -3.93 -14.90
N GLU A 93 -9.00 -3.33 -15.06
CA GLU A 93 -9.57 -3.10 -16.39
C GLU A 93 -8.68 -2.14 -17.20
#